data_AF-A0A935JPU9-F1
#
_entry.id   AF-A0A935JPU9-F1
#
_cell.length_a   1.000
_cell.length_b   1.000
_cell.length_c   1.000
_cell.angle_alpha   90.00
_cell.angle_beta   90.00
_cell.angle_gamma   90.00
#
_symmetry.space_group_name_H-M   'P 1'
#
loop_
_entity.id
_entity.type
_entity.pdbx_description
1 polymer ?
#
loop_
_entity_poly.entity_id
_entity_poly.type
_entity_poly.pdbx_seq_one_letter_code
_entity_poly.pdbx_strand_id
1 'polypeptide(L)'
;MRFILPFLLISMFAGHLVANSNFQDSSYAIKIKYSKKDLKKEMQDVKNLDKQIKEWNKAIKSNNPDYMNSLFSKTLVSIQKEHSELSNRVSSRSKALMPPTTVNSEDQPKVYNPELKDQINRVNKADIMAKKVESEYLSNYIAVVKNEKNILTKLTAIASFDEDTKPEIYPQIAADFNAFKSEMKAEIELMKKETGKK
;
A
#
# COMPACT_ATOMS: atom_id res chain seq x y z
N MET A 1 -15.53 -55.58 2.03
CA MET A 1 -16.51 -54.58 1.60
C MET A 1 -15.93 -53.20 1.88
N ARG A 2 -16.03 -52.29 0.90
CA ARG A 2 -15.37 -50.97 0.88
C ARG A 2 -16.13 -49.98 1.76
N PHE A 3 -15.45 -49.35 2.71
CA PHE A 3 -15.99 -48.21 3.45
C PHE A 3 -15.73 -46.94 2.64
N ILE A 4 -16.81 -46.31 2.16
CA ILE A 4 -16.80 -45.00 1.51
C ILE A 4 -17.18 -43.97 2.56
N LEU A 5 -16.23 -43.09 2.89
CA LEU A 5 -16.44 -41.85 3.65
C LEU A 5 -17.26 -40.86 2.80
N PRO A 6 -18.25 -40.13 3.35
CA PRO A 6 -18.70 -38.90 2.73
C PRO A 6 -17.80 -37.74 3.18
N PHE A 7 -16.94 -37.29 2.26
CA PHE A 7 -16.24 -36.02 2.32
C PHE A 7 -17.26 -34.90 2.06
N LEU A 8 -17.70 -34.20 3.11
CA LEU A 8 -18.52 -33.00 2.98
C LEU A 8 -17.62 -31.80 2.74
N LEU A 9 -17.42 -31.49 1.45
CA LEU A 9 -16.87 -30.24 0.94
C LEU A 9 -17.83 -29.10 1.30
N ILE A 10 -17.54 -28.34 2.36
CA ILE A 10 -18.12 -27.01 2.56
C ILE A 10 -17.18 -26.00 1.89
N SER A 11 -17.31 -25.94 0.57
CA SER A 11 -16.86 -24.83 -0.25
C SER A 11 -18.04 -23.85 -0.34
N MET A 12 -18.06 -22.83 0.51
CA MET A 12 -18.90 -21.66 0.27
C MET A 12 -18.05 -20.40 0.38
N PHE A 13 -17.54 -20.00 -0.79
CA PHE A 13 -17.47 -18.63 -1.28
C PHE A 13 -17.29 -17.54 -0.25
N ALA A 14 -16.08 -16.96 -0.29
CA ALA A 14 -15.79 -15.60 0.11
C ALA A 14 -16.87 -14.64 -0.43
N GLY A 15 -17.80 -14.27 0.46
CA GLY A 15 -18.73 -13.18 0.25
C GLY A 15 -17.94 -11.89 0.08
N HIS A 16 -17.67 -11.57 -1.18
CA HIS A 16 -17.27 -10.27 -1.62
C HIS A 16 -18.38 -9.29 -1.20
N LEU A 17 -18.16 -8.55 -0.12
CA LEU A 17 -18.81 -7.27 0.08
C LEU A 17 -18.21 -6.28 -0.94
N VAL A 18 -18.46 -6.53 -2.22
CA VAL A 18 -18.42 -5.47 -3.21
C VAL A 18 -19.76 -4.76 -3.02
N ALA A 19 -19.73 -3.67 -2.26
CA ALA A 19 -20.79 -2.69 -2.32
C ALA A 19 -20.90 -2.26 -3.79
N ASN A 20 -21.92 -2.78 -4.47
CA ASN A 20 -22.33 -2.32 -5.78
C ASN A 20 -23.01 -0.95 -5.58
N SER A 21 -22.19 0.09 -5.40
CA SER A 21 -22.65 1.46 -5.55
C SER A 21 -22.84 1.69 -7.04
N ASN A 22 -24.09 1.57 -7.49
CA ASN A 22 -24.53 1.95 -8.81
C ASN A 22 -23.90 3.28 -9.23
N PHE A 23 -23.08 3.20 -10.28
CA PHE A 23 -22.50 4.29 -11.03
C PHE A 23 -23.63 5.11 -11.66
N GLN A 24 -23.89 6.29 -11.12
CA GLN A 24 -24.57 7.33 -11.88
C GLN A 24 -23.97 8.70 -11.53
N ASP A 25 -23.42 9.31 -12.58
CA ASP A 25 -22.89 10.65 -12.70
C ASP A 25 -21.70 11.06 -11.83
N SER A 26 -20.52 10.92 -12.44
CA SER A 26 -19.38 11.77 -12.17
C SER A 26 -18.41 11.68 -13.36
N SER A 27 -18.54 12.62 -14.30
CA SER A 27 -17.54 12.94 -15.33
C SER A 27 -16.22 13.50 -14.74
N TYR A 28 -15.96 13.30 -13.45
CA TYR A 28 -14.74 13.73 -12.79
C TYR A 28 -13.64 12.72 -13.10
N ALA A 29 -12.85 13.04 -14.12
CA ALA A 29 -11.71 12.25 -14.55
C ALA A 29 -10.72 12.06 -13.39
N ILE A 30 -10.18 10.83 -13.29
CA ILE A 30 -9.05 10.51 -12.41
C ILE A 30 -7.93 11.52 -12.72
N LYS A 31 -7.54 12.33 -11.73
CA LYS A 31 -6.39 13.21 -11.89
C LYS A 31 -5.14 12.34 -12.04
N ILE A 32 -4.35 12.60 -13.08
CA ILE A 32 -3.04 11.95 -13.23
C ILE A 32 -2.18 12.34 -12.03
N LYS A 33 -1.74 11.36 -11.25
CA LYS A 33 -0.90 11.56 -10.05
C LYS A 33 0.55 11.13 -10.26
N TYR A 34 0.75 10.18 -11.17
CA TYR A 34 2.05 9.59 -11.41
C TYR A 34 2.51 9.84 -12.83
N SER A 35 3.79 10.15 -12.96
CA SER A 35 4.45 10.16 -14.26
C SER A 35 4.81 8.73 -14.67
N LYS A 36 5.07 8.54 -15.97
CA LYS A 36 5.62 7.26 -16.46
C LYS A 36 7.01 6.95 -15.86
N LYS A 37 7.74 7.97 -15.39
CA LYS A 37 9.04 7.79 -14.73
C LYS A 37 8.83 7.15 -13.35
N ASP A 38 7.84 7.61 -12.60
CA ASP A 38 7.50 7.06 -11.28
C ASP A 38 7.08 5.60 -11.41
N LEU A 39 6.18 5.29 -12.35
CA LEU A 39 5.77 3.91 -12.62
C LEU A 39 6.96 3.01 -13.01
N LYS A 40 7.89 3.51 -13.83
CA LYS A 40 9.10 2.76 -14.22
C LYS A 40 10.04 2.52 -13.04
N LYS A 41 10.18 3.48 -12.12
CA LYS A 41 10.95 3.33 -10.89
C LYS A 41 10.37 2.17 -10.07
N GLU A 42 9.09 2.21 -9.74
CA GLU A 42 8.45 1.18 -8.90
C GLU A 42 8.53 -0.22 -9.53
N MET A 43 8.35 -0.32 -10.86
CA MET A 43 8.57 -1.58 -11.58
C MET A 43 10.03 -2.08 -11.49
N GLN A 44 11.00 -1.17 -11.44
CA GLN A 44 12.42 -1.53 -11.27
C GLN A 44 12.72 -1.95 -9.82
N ASP A 45 12.11 -1.31 -8.84
CA ASP A 45 12.27 -1.66 -7.42
C ASP A 45 11.71 -3.06 -7.14
N VAL A 46 10.55 -3.42 -7.70
CA VAL A 46 10.04 -4.82 -7.66
C VAL A 46 11.02 -5.81 -8.27
N LYS A 47 11.67 -5.47 -9.39
CA LYS A 47 12.69 -6.35 -10.02
C LYS A 47 13.93 -6.48 -9.14
N ASN A 48 14.34 -5.40 -8.47
CA ASN A 48 15.49 -5.42 -7.58
C ASN A 48 15.20 -6.29 -6.34
N LEU A 49 14.01 -6.16 -5.75
CA LEU A 49 13.56 -7.01 -4.65
C LEU A 49 13.47 -8.48 -5.07
N ASP A 50 12.96 -8.78 -6.28
CA ASP A 50 12.92 -10.16 -6.79
C ASP A 50 14.32 -10.79 -6.89
N LYS A 51 15.34 -10.01 -7.26
CA LYS A 51 16.75 -10.48 -7.26
C LYS A 51 17.24 -10.77 -5.84
N GLN A 52 16.97 -9.87 -4.89
CA GLN A 52 17.34 -10.06 -3.48
C GLN A 52 16.68 -11.31 -2.88
N ILE A 53 15.40 -11.56 -3.18
CA ILE A 53 14.68 -12.77 -2.74
C ILE A 53 15.33 -14.04 -3.31
N LYS A 54 15.75 -14.00 -4.58
CA LYS A 54 16.48 -15.12 -5.20
C LYS A 54 17.85 -15.35 -4.55
N GLU A 55 18.56 -14.29 -4.16
CA GLU A 55 19.81 -14.38 -3.40
C GLU A 55 19.56 -14.98 -2.01
N TRP A 56 18.53 -14.53 -1.29
CA TRP A 56 18.10 -15.11 -0.01
C TRP A 56 17.84 -16.62 -0.13
N ASN A 57 17.07 -17.05 -1.14
CA ASN A 57 16.78 -18.47 -1.36
C ASN A 57 18.02 -19.33 -1.68
N LYS A 58 19.12 -18.71 -2.12
CA LYS A 58 20.42 -19.39 -2.26
C LYS A 58 21.16 -19.41 -0.92
N ALA A 59 21.12 -18.33 -0.16
CA ALA A 59 21.77 -18.19 1.13
C ALA A 59 21.28 -19.20 2.16
N ILE A 60 19.97 -19.45 2.21
CA ILE A 60 19.39 -20.44 3.14
C ILE A 60 19.90 -21.87 2.89
N LYS A 61 20.46 -22.16 1.70
CA LYS A 61 21.06 -23.46 1.36
C LYS A 61 22.53 -23.56 1.74
N SER A 62 23.15 -22.43 2.08
CA SER A 62 24.59 -22.35 2.38
C SER A 62 24.93 -22.71 3.82
N ASN A 63 23.94 -22.76 4.72
CA ASN A 63 24.13 -22.93 6.17
C ASN A 63 25.18 -21.97 6.78
N ASN A 64 25.35 -20.78 6.19
CA ASN A 64 26.26 -19.74 6.68
C ASN A 64 25.43 -18.59 7.29
N PRO A 65 25.35 -18.48 8.64
CA PRO A 65 24.57 -17.45 9.32
C PRO A 65 24.99 -16.03 8.96
N ASP A 66 26.28 -15.75 8.81
CA ASP A 66 26.78 -14.41 8.44
C ASP A 66 26.27 -13.99 7.04
N TYR A 67 26.33 -14.92 6.10
CA TYR A 67 25.83 -14.68 4.74
C TYR A 67 24.30 -14.48 4.73
N MET A 68 23.56 -15.25 5.53
CA MET A 68 22.12 -15.07 5.70
C MET A 68 21.80 -13.71 6.33
N ASN A 69 22.45 -13.34 7.44
CA ASN A 69 22.26 -12.06 8.12
C ASN A 69 22.52 -10.87 7.18
N SER A 70 23.59 -10.94 6.38
CA SER A 70 23.92 -9.91 5.40
C SER A 70 22.82 -9.72 4.36
N LEU A 71 22.35 -10.81 3.74
CA LEU A 71 21.30 -10.75 2.72
C LEU A 71 19.94 -10.37 3.29
N PHE A 72 19.61 -10.85 4.48
CA PHE A 72 18.40 -10.47 5.19
C PHE A 72 18.39 -8.97 5.47
N SER A 73 19.46 -8.43 6.05
CA SER A 73 19.58 -7.00 6.37
C SER A 73 19.47 -6.14 5.11
N LYS A 74 20.16 -6.51 4.02
CA LYS A 74 20.08 -5.82 2.73
C LYS A 74 18.65 -5.80 2.18
N THR A 75 17.96 -6.94 2.23
CA THR A 75 16.58 -7.07 1.74
C THR A 75 15.61 -6.29 2.60
N LEU A 76 15.78 -6.34 3.93
CA LEU A 76 14.96 -5.62 4.91
C LEU A 76 15.07 -4.10 4.72
N VAL A 77 16.27 -3.57 4.48
CA VAL A 77 16.48 -2.14 4.18
C VAL A 77 15.73 -1.73 2.90
N SER A 78 15.77 -2.54 1.85
CA SER A 78 15.01 -2.26 0.63
C SER A 78 13.50 -2.25 0.91
N ILE A 79 12.98 -3.23 1.63
CA ILE A 79 11.56 -3.30 2.03
C ILE A 79 11.14 -2.09 2.88
N GLN A 80 11.96 -1.70 3.87
CA GLN A 80 11.71 -0.53 4.72
C GLN A 80 11.64 0.76 3.91
N LYS A 81 12.54 0.92 2.94
CA LYS A 81 12.58 2.07 2.06
C LYS A 81 11.30 2.17 1.22
N GLU A 82 10.91 1.09 0.54
CA GLU A 82 9.71 1.10 -0.30
C GLU A 82 8.44 1.39 0.51
N HIS A 83 8.29 0.75 1.67
CA HIS A 83 7.18 1.03 2.58
C HIS A 83 7.14 2.49 3.01
N SER A 84 8.29 3.07 3.38
CA SER A 84 8.38 4.47 3.79
C SER A 84 8.01 5.42 2.65
N GLU A 85 8.50 5.17 1.44
CA GLU A 85 8.19 5.98 0.27
C GLU A 85 6.68 5.97 -0.04
N LEU A 86 6.05 4.80 -0.10
CA LEU A 86 4.60 4.70 -0.32
C LEU A 86 3.81 5.34 0.84
N SER A 87 4.14 5.01 2.08
CA SER A 87 3.46 5.55 3.27
C SER A 87 3.51 7.08 3.32
N ASN A 88 4.66 7.68 3.00
CA ASN A 88 4.81 9.13 2.94
C ASN A 88 3.97 9.76 1.82
N ARG A 89 3.92 9.13 0.64
CA ARG A 89 3.04 9.56 -0.46
C ARG A 89 1.57 9.52 -0.04
N VAL A 90 1.12 8.42 0.56
CA VAL A 90 -0.27 8.22 1.02
C VAL A 90 -0.63 9.21 2.12
N SER A 91 0.24 9.40 3.10
CA SER A 91 0.03 10.37 4.19
C SER A 91 -0.12 11.79 3.68
N SER A 92 0.74 12.20 2.73
CA SER A 92 0.68 13.53 2.11
C SER A 92 -0.63 13.74 1.35
N ARG A 93 -1.08 12.73 0.59
CA ARG A 93 -2.39 12.75 -0.11
C ARG A 93 -3.56 12.80 0.88
N SER A 94 -3.49 12.04 1.97
CA SER A 94 -4.53 12.03 3.01
C SER A 94 -4.68 13.39 3.69
N LYS A 95 -3.57 14.09 3.97
CA LYS A 95 -3.61 15.44 4.56
C LYS A 95 -4.27 16.45 3.62
N ALA A 96 -4.05 16.33 2.31
CA ALA A 96 -4.68 17.20 1.31
C ALA A 96 -6.22 17.02 1.20
N LEU A 97 -6.75 15.87 1.67
CA LEU A 97 -8.20 15.64 1.74
C LEU A 97 -8.86 16.37 2.90
N MET A 98 -8.12 16.64 3.98
CA MET A 98 -8.65 17.32 5.16
C MET A 98 -9.25 18.69 4.78
N PRO A 99 -10.34 19.11 5.44
CA PRO A 99 -10.84 20.47 5.26
C PRO A 99 -9.76 21.48 5.68
N PRO A 100 -9.63 22.62 4.99
CA PRO A 100 -8.71 23.67 5.40
C PRO A 100 -9.08 24.14 6.81
N THR A 101 -8.09 24.14 7.71
CA THR A 101 -8.25 24.51 9.12
C THR A 101 -8.20 26.01 9.36
N THR A 102 -7.93 26.82 8.33
CA THR A 102 -7.84 28.28 8.41
C THR A 102 -8.54 28.96 7.24
N VAL A 103 -9.27 30.04 7.53
CA VAL A 103 -9.91 30.93 6.56
C VAL A 103 -8.93 32.07 6.26
N ASN A 104 -8.58 32.30 4.99
CA ASN A 104 -7.80 33.48 4.59
C ASN A 104 -8.68 34.73 4.74
N SER A 105 -8.22 35.74 5.46
CA SER A 105 -8.99 36.95 5.77
C SER A 105 -9.15 37.92 4.59
N GLU A 106 -8.38 37.76 3.52
CA GLU A 106 -8.34 38.70 2.38
C GLU A 106 -9.50 38.52 1.38
N ASP A 107 -10.20 37.38 1.41
CA ASP A 107 -11.35 37.09 0.51
C ASP A 107 -12.72 37.42 1.13
N GLN A 108 -12.75 38.05 2.31
CA GLN A 108 -14.01 38.41 2.97
C GLN A 108 -14.61 39.72 2.40
N PRO A 109 -15.90 39.77 2.04
CA PRO A 109 -16.56 41.02 1.66
C PRO A 109 -16.46 42.06 2.78
N LYS A 110 -16.24 43.34 2.47
CA LYS A 110 -16.06 44.42 3.46
C LYS A 110 -17.22 44.63 4.47
N VAL A 111 -18.36 43.96 4.27
CA VAL A 111 -19.57 44.04 5.12
C VAL A 111 -19.73 42.79 6.01
N TYR A 112 -18.73 41.91 6.01
CA TYR A 112 -18.78 40.65 6.71
C TYR A 112 -18.58 40.86 8.21
N ASN A 113 -19.54 40.38 9.01
CA ASN A 113 -19.45 40.48 10.46
C ASN A 113 -18.35 39.51 10.98
N PRO A 114 -17.24 40.01 11.54
CA PRO A 114 -16.14 39.17 12.03
C PRO A 114 -16.52 38.36 13.28
N GLU A 115 -17.67 38.62 13.89
CA GLU A 115 -18.13 37.94 15.11
C GLU A 115 -18.83 36.58 14.86
N LEU A 116 -19.13 36.24 13.60
CA LEU A 116 -19.66 34.92 13.26
C LEU A 116 -18.53 33.89 13.24
N LYS A 117 -18.14 33.41 14.43
CA LYS A 117 -17.49 32.10 14.55
C LYS A 117 -18.38 31.07 13.84
N ASP A 118 -17.79 30.27 12.96
CA ASP A 118 -18.43 29.15 12.24
C ASP A 118 -19.15 29.47 10.92
N GLN A 119 -18.64 30.41 10.10
CA GLN A 119 -19.07 30.42 8.69
C GLN A 119 -18.58 29.17 7.97
N ILE A 120 -19.56 28.38 7.50
CA ILE A 120 -19.33 27.21 6.66
C ILE A 120 -18.67 27.70 5.37
N ASN A 121 -17.38 27.36 5.18
CA ASN A 121 -16.69 27.54 3.91
C ASN A 121 -17.60 27.04 2.78
N ARG A 122 -17.93 27.89 1.80
CA ARG A 122 -18.63 27.45 0.59
C ARG A 122 -17.71 26.50 -0.18
N VAL A 123 -17.82 25.20 0.07
CA VAL A 123 -17.09 24.19 -0.68
C VAL A 123 -17.84 23.94 -1.99
N ASN A 124 -17.17 24.13 -3.13
CA ASN A 124 -17.76 23.86 -4.43
C ASN A 124 -18.13 22.37 -4.54
N LYS A 125 -19.33 22.04 -5.07
CA LYS A 125 -19.78 20.67 -5.30
C LYS A 125 -18.76 19.85 -6.13
N ALA A 126 -18.11 20.48 -7.10
CA ALA A 126 -17.05 19.85 -7.88
C ALA A 126 -15.83 19.44 -7.03
N ASP A 127 -15.44 20.27 -6.06
CA ASP A 127 -14.33 19.98 -5.16
C ASP A 127 -14.68 18.88 -4.16
N ILE A 128 -15.92 18.86 -3.65
CA ILE A 128 -16.44 17.78 -2.80
C ILE A 128 -16.37 16.45 -3.55
N MET A 129 -16.86 16.41 -4.79
CA MET A 129 -16.85 15.20 -5.60
C MET A 129 -15.43 14.76 -5.95
N ALA A 130 -14.53 15.69 -6.29
CA ALA A 130 -13.13 15.38 -6.54
C ALA A 130 -12.42 14.79 -5.30
N LYS A 131 -12.69 15.34 -4.10
CA LYS A 131 -12.18 14.81 -2.84
C LYS A 131 -12.75 13.42 -2.52
N LYS A 132 -14.03 13.18 -2.82
CA LYS A 132 -14.67 11.87 -2.65
C LYS A 132 -14.00 10.81 -3.52
N VAL A 133 -13.83 11.10 -4.81
CA VAL A 133 -13.13 10.20 -5.75
C VAL A 133 -11.70 9.92 -5.27
N GLU A 134 -10.94 10.96 -4.90
CA GLU A 134 -9.59 10.80 -4.36
C GLU A 134 -9.56 9.93 -3.09
N SER A 135 -10.54 10.10 -2.18
CA SER A 135 -10.66 9.29 -0.96
C SER A 135 -10.90 7.81 -1.26
N GLU A 136 -11.73 7.49 -2.26
CA GLU A 136 -11.98 6.12 -2.70
C GLU A 136 -10.71 5.47 -3.25
N TYR A 137 -9.94 6.19 -4.09
CA TYR A 137 -8.64 5.70 -4.58
C TYR A 137 -7.62 5.53 -3.45
N LEU A 138 -7.51 6.51 -2.56
CA LEU A 138 -6.55 6.49 -1.46
C LEU A 138 -6.81 5.34 -0.49
N SER A 139 -8.06 4.91 -0.31
CA SER A 139 -8.40 3.75 0.51
C SER A 139 -7.69 2.46 0.08
N ASN A 140 -7.51 2.25 -1.23
CA ASN A 140 -6.80 1.10 -1.77
C ASN A 140 -5.30 1.17 -1.45
N TYR A 141 -4.69 2.34 -1.56
CA TYR A 141 -3.29 2.54 -1.18
C TYR A 141 -3.08 2.37 0.34
N ILE A 142 -4.02 2.84 1.16
CA ILE A 142 -3.97 2.64 2.61
C ILE A 142 -4.00 1.15 2.97
N ALA A 143 -4.78 0.34 2.24
CA ALA A 143 -4.79 -1.11 2.44
C ALA A 143 -3.43 -1.74 2.14
N VAL A 144 -2.79 -1.35 1.03
CA VAL A 144 -1.43 -1.79 0.67
C VAL A 144 -0.42 -1.41 1.76
N VAL A 145 -0.40 -0.14 2.18
CA VAL A 145 0.48 0.35 3.26
C VAL A 145 0.29 -0.44 4.56
N LYS A 146 -0.96 -0.76 4.92
CA LYS A 146 -1.27 -1.55 6.11
C LYS A 146 -0.72 -2.98 5.99
N ASN A 147 -0.89 -3.64 4.84
CA ASN A 147 -0.39 -4.99 4.61
C ASN A 147 1.14 -5.03 4.63
N GLU A 148 1.78 -4.10 3.92
CA GLU A 148 3.24 -3.91 3.95
C GLU A 148 3.75 -3.72 5.38
N LYS A 149 3.09 -2.86 6.17
CA LYS A 149 3.47 -2.61 7.56
C LYS A 149 3.39 -3.89 8.40
N ASN A 150 2.33 -4.68 8.24
CA ASN A 150 2.18 -5.94 8.97
C ASN A 150 3.32 -6.92 8.64
N ILE A 151 3.69 -7.03 7.37
CA ILE A 151 4.80 -7.88 6.93
C ILE A 151 6.14 -7.35 7.48
N LEU A 152 6.37 -6.03 7.36
CA LEU A 152 7.58 -5.39 7.85
C LEU A 152 7.76 -5.55 9.36
N THR A 153 6.68 -5.49 10.14
CA THR A 153 6.72 -5.75 11.58
C THR A 153 7.19 -7.17 11.89
N LYS A 154 6.72 -8.19 11.16
CA LYS A 154 7.19 -9.57 11.32
C LYS A 154 8.68 -9.70 11.00
N LEU A 155 9.12 -9.10 9.89
CA LEU A 155 10.52 -9.15 9.46
C LEU A 155 11.43 -8.41 10.44
N THR A 156 11.02 -7.25 10.94
CA THR A 156 11.83 -6.44 11.88
C THR A 156 11.94 -7.09 13.25
N ALA A 157 11.02 -7.98 13.62
CA ALA A 157 11.10 -8.75 14.86
C ALA A 157 12.23 -9.81 14.86
N ILE A 158 12.83 -10.08 13.70
CA ILE A 158 13.93 -11.01 13.54
C ILE A 158 15.24 -10.24 13.76
N ALA A 159 15.94 -10.54 14.85
CA ALA A 159 17.17 -9.84 15.22
C ALA A 159 18.37 -10.30 14.37
N SER A 160 18.65 -11.60 14.37
CA SER A 160 19.74 -12.23 13.62
C SER A 160 19.54 -13.75 13.57
N PHE A 161 20.32 -14.41 12.71
CA PHE A 161 20.44 -15.87 12.65
C PHE A 161 21.78 -16.32 13.23
N ASP A 162 21.75 -17.45 13.91
CA ASP A 162 22.87 -18.14 14.53
C ASP A 162 22.72 -19.66 14.29
N GLU A 163 23.60 -20.45 14.90
CA GLU A 163 23.59 -21.92 14.79
C GLU A 163 22.34 -22.57 15.42
N ASP A 164 21.74 -21.91 16.41
CA ASP A 164 20.55 -22.38 17.15
C ASP A 164 19.23 -21.98 16.46
N THR A 165 19.31 -21.17 15.42
CA THR A 165 18.15 -20.68 14.68
C THR A 165 17.42 -21.83 13.99
N LYS A 166 16.17 -22.02 14.40
CA LYS A 166 15.26 -23.05 13.87
C LYS A 166 15.07 -22.94 12.35
N PRO A 167 15.37 -24.00 11.56
CA PRO A 167 15.30 -23.95 10.10
C PRO A 167 13.95 -23.55 9.51
N GLU A 168 12.86 -23.75 10.25
CA GLU A 168 11.49 -23.41 9.85
C GLU A 168 11.29 -21.90 9.65
N ILE A 169 12.15 -21.05 10.23
CA ILE A 169 12.05 -19.60 10.05
C ILE A 169 12.44 -19.15 8.65
N TYR A 170 13.37 -19.85 7.98
CA TYR A 170 13.90 -19.41 6.69
C TYR A 170 12.86 -19.46 5.55
N PRO A 171 12.06 -20.53 5.41
CA PRO A 171 10.93 -20.54 4.48
C PRO A 171 9.88 -19.49 4.81
N GLN A 172 9.63 -19.21 6.08
CA GLN A 172 8.67 -18.18 6.50
C GLN A 172 9.13 -16.78 6.09
N ILE A 173 10.41 -16.46 6.27
CA ILE A 173 11.02 -15.20 5.80
C ILE A 173 10.88 -15.07 4.27
N ALA A 174 11.17 -16.14 3.53
CA ALA A 174 11.02 -16.14 2.08
C ALA A 174 9.56 -15.92 1.66
N ALA A 175 8.60 -16.46 2.40
CA ALA A 175 7.17 -16.22 2.18
C ALA A 175 6.80 -14.76 2.45
N ASP A 176 7.25 -14.19 3.57
CA ASP A 176 7.01 -12.79 3.93
C ASP A 176 7.63 -11.81 2.90
N PHE A 177 8.85 -12.07 2.40
CA PHE A 177 9.42 -11.28 1.31
C PHE A 177 8.60 -11.34 0.01
N ASN A 178 8.08 -12.53 -0.35
CA ASN A 178 7.22 -12.67 -1.53
C ASN A 178 5.84 -12.02 -1.33
N ALA A 179 5.31 -12.03 -0.12
CA ALA A 179 4.10 -11.30 0.23
C ALA A 179 4.32 -9.79 0.05
N PHE A 180 5.43 -9.23 0.57
CA PHE A 180 5.76 -7.83 0.39
C PHE A 180 5.90 -7.44 -1.08
N LYS A 181 6.62 -8.25 -1.87
CA LYS A 181 6.71 -8.07 -3.34
C LYS A 181 5.35 -8.06 -4.02
N SER A 182 4.38 -8.82 -3.50
CA SER A 182 3.02 -8.87 -4.06
C SER A 182 2.24 -7.60 -3.76
N GLU A 183 2.41 -7.02 -2.56
CA GLU A 183 1.86 -5.71 -2.21
C GLU A 183 2.44 -4.58 -3.09
N MET A 184 3.76 -4.57 -3.33
CA MET A 184 4.36 -3.62 -4.28
C MET A 184 3.79 -3.76 -5.70
N LYS A 185 3.47 -4.98 -6.14
CA LYS A 185 2.79 -5.18 -7.43
C LYS A 185 1.36 -4.63 -7.41
N ALA A 186 0.65 -4.79 -6.30
CA ALA A 186 -0.68 -4.20 -6.14
C ALA A 186 -0.61 -2.66 -6.20
N GLU A 187 0.39 -2.04 -5.58
CA GLU A 187 0.67 -0.61 -5.71
C GLU A 187 0.84 -0.19 -7.18
N ILE A 188 1.68 -0.91 -7.94
CA ILE A 188 1.90 -0.64 -9.37
C ILE A 188 0.59 -0.70 -10.17
N GLU A 189 -0.30 -1.65 -9.88
CA GLU A 189 -1.61 -1.73 -10.55
C GLU A 189 -2.51 -0.54 -10.21
N LEU A 190 -2.43 0.00 -9.00
CA LEU A 190 -3.11 1.25 -8.63
C LEU A 190 -2.49 2.43 -9.39
N MET A 191 -1.16 2.54 -9.42
CA MET A 191 -0.46 3.64 -10.10
C MET A 191 -0.75 3.68 -11.59
N LYS A 192 -0.89 2.52 -12.25
CA LYS A 192 -1.27 2.43 -13.67
C LYS A 192 -2.62 3.09 -13.95
N LYS A 193 -3.57 3.02 -13.02
CA LYS A 193 -4.90 3.66 -13.16
C LYS A 193 -4.82 5.19 -13.04
N GLU A 194 -3.83 5.68 -12.29
CA GLU A 194 -3.59 7.11 -12.05
C GLU A 194 -2.43 7.69 -12.88
N THR A 195 -1.93 6.93 -13.87
CA THR A 195 -0.91 7.36 -14.84
C THR A 195 -1.58 7.65 -16.19
N GLY A 196 -1.32 8.81 -16.78
CA GLY A 196 -1.93 9.20 -18.05
C GLY A 196 -1.67 8.19 -19.18
N LYS A 197 -2.74 7.78 -19.87
CA LYS A 197 -2.64 7.14 -21.19
C LYS A 197 -2.26 8.21 -22.21
N LYS A 198 -1.32 7.88 -23.10
CA LYS A 198 -1.03 8.72 -24.27
C LYS A 198 -2.22 8.68 -25.21
#